data_AF-A0A835LLP9-F1
#
_entry.id   AF-A0A835LLP9-F1
#
_cell.length_a   1.000
_cell.length_b   1.000
_cell.length_c   1.000
_cell.angle_alpha   90.00
_cell.angle_beta   90.00
_cell.angle_gamma   90.00
#
_symmetry.space_group_name_H-M   'P 1'
#
loop_
_entity.id
_entity.type
_entity.pdbx_description
1 polymer ?
#
loop_
_entity_poly.entity_id
_entity_poly.type
_entity_poly.pdbx_seq_one_letter_code
_entity_poly.pdbx_strand_id
1 'polypeptide(L)'
;MSDEVRKQVSFFQSQLHLRRFTEQTLRILESILLSKDVKSLLQIRPHLKTLLRSESVGFFQEIAEKSVEHKLNVLEFFVRAFALVADVESCLALRYEALILRERKSVDENWLQVSYHEWFNFAKDSVENEFHYIAVKGCENALSCIQANNVVHAGAVEEIKRLKDVAVTLVSSHSGVPLCSPLLAQTAEQLKKKEIQLDKMKSSVPTASRCVASSMFRDGIKKRNMRKLHELQRLQQNNNGG
;
A
#
# COMPACT_ATOMS: atom_id res chain seq x y z
N MET A 1 0.59 -23.24 -29.57
CA MET A 1 0.67 -21.80 -29.89
C MET A 1 1.21 -21.62 -31.31
N SER A 2 0.50 -20.88 -32.18
CA SER A 2 0.95 -20.64 -33.56
C SER A 2 2.08 -19.59 -33.64
N ASP A 3 2.83 -19.58 -34.74
CA ASP A 3 3.98 -18.68 -34.92
C ASP A 3 3.57 -17.20 -34.93
N GLU A 4 2.41 -16.87 -35.50
CA GLU A 4 1.88 -15.50 -35.50
C GLU A 4 1.63 -14.99 -34.08
N VAL A 5 1.10 -15.86 -33.21
CA VAL A 5 0.84 -15.52 -31.82
C VAL A 5 2.14 -15.31 -31.05
N ARG A 6 3.14 -16.16 -31.31
CA ARG A 6 4.46 -16.00 -30.71
C ARG A 6 5.06 -14.65 -31.07
N LYS A 7 4.96 -14.24 -32.35
CA LYS A 7 5.44 -12.92 -32.81
C LYS A 7 4.71 -11.78 -32.10
N GLN A 8 3.39 -11.85 -31.96
CA GLN A 8 2.62 -10.81 -31.24
C GLN A 8 2.98 -10.73 -29.76
N VAL A 9 3.19 -11.88 -29.09
CA VAL A 9 3.65 -11.91 -27.68
C VAL A 9 5.05 -11.31 -27.55
N SER A 10 5.98 -11.67 -28.43
CA SER A 10 7.33 -11.08 -28.44
C SER A 10 7.30 -9.58 -28.74
N PHE A 11 6.41 -9.15 -29.64
CA PHE A 11 6.21 -7.73 -29.91
C PHE A 11 5.67 -6.99 -28.68
N PHE A 12 4.66 -7.53 -28.00
CA PHE A 12 4.16 -6.99 -26.73
C PHE A 12 5.27 -6.89 -25.68
N GLN A 13 6.05 -7.96 -25.49
CA GLN A 13 7.17 -7.97 -24.55
C GLN A 13 8.21 -6.88 -24.87
N SER A 14 8.54 -6.69 -26.16
CA SER A 14 9.46 -5.60 -26.54
C SER A 14 8.92 -4.21 -26.20
N GLN A 15 7.60 -4.00 -26.28
CA GLN A 15 7.01 -2.72 -25.86
C GLN A 15 7.16 -2.50 -24.34
N LEU A 16 7.01 -3.55 -23.52
CA LEU A 16 7.27 -3.48 -22.08
C LEU A 16 8.74 -3.13 -21.79
N HIS A 17 9.67 -3.79 -22.47
CA HIS A 17 11.11 -3.53 -22.32
C HIS A 17 11.52 -2.12 -22.75
N LEU A 18 10.75 -1.49 -23.64
CA LEU A 18 10.91 -0.08 -24.02
C LEU A 18 10.17 0.90 -23.09
N ARG A 19 9.60 0.43 -21.96
CA ARG A 19 8.80 1.21 -21.00
C ARG A 19 7.59 1.91 -21.63
N ARG A 20 7.04 1.33 -22.70
CA ARG A 20 5.86 1.89 -23.39
C ARG A 20 4.58 1.44 -22.70
N PHE A 21 4.33 1.98 -21.51
CA PHE A 21 3.13 1.74 -20.73
C PHE A 21 2.00 2.65 -21.24
N THR A 22 1.38 2.26 -22.36
CA THR A 22 0.40 3.09 -23.08
C THR A 22 -0.84 2.29 -23.48
N GLU A 23 -1.92 2.98 -23.83
CA GLU A 23 -3.13 2.38 -24.43
C GLU A 23 -2.82 1.50 -25.64
N GLN A 24 -1.89 1.94 -26.49
CA GLN A 24 -1.53 1.18 -27.68
C GLN A 24 -0.92 -0.17 -27.30
N THR A 25 -0.14 -0.22 -26.22
CA THR A 25 0.45 -1.46 -25.72
C THR A 25 -0.62 -2.39 -25.12
N LEU A 26 -1.64 -1.85 -24.45
CA LEU A 26 -2.79 -2.63 -23.98
C LEU A 26 -3.60 -3.21 -25.15
N ARG A 27 -3.81 -2.45 -26.22
CA ARG A 27 -4.50 -2.94 -27.44
C ARG A 27 -3.77 -4.10 -28.11
N ILE A 28 -2.43 -4.13 -28.04
CA ILE A 28 -1.66 -5.29 -28.52
C ILE A 28 -2.02 -6.53 -27.68
N LEU A 29 -2.07 -6.39 -26.35
CA LEU A 29 -2.47 -7.47 -25.44
C LEU A 29 -3.90 -7.94 -25.70
N GLU A 30 -4.84 -7.01 -25.89
CA GLU A 30 -6.23 -7.32 -26.27
C GLU A 30 -6.31 -8.09 -27.59
N SER A 31 -5.58 -7.66 -28.62
CA SER A 31 -5.55 -8.33 -29.93
C SER A 31 -5.05 -9.79 -29.84
N ILE A 32 -4.05 -10.04 -29.00
CA ILE A 32 -3.56 -11.40 -28.72
C ILE A 32 -4.67 -12.26 -28.11
N LEU A 33 -5.50 -11.68 -27.23
CA LEU A 33 -6.58 -12.37 -26.54
C LEU A 33 -7.85 -12.53 -27.42
N LEU A 34 -8.14 -11.59 -28.31
CA LEU A 34 -9.35 -11.62 -29.16
C LEU A 34 -9.21 -12.54 -30.39
N SER A 35 -8.00 -12.73 -30.90
CA SER A 35 -7.75 -13.41 -32.17
C SER A 35 -7.76 -14.95 -32.09
N LYS A 36 -8.29 -15.54 -31.00
CA LYS A 36 -8.09 -16.95 -30.66
C LYS A 36 -9.37 -17.68 -30.30
N ASP A 37 -9.45 -18.94 -30.75
CA ASP A 37 -10.42 -19.89 -30.26
C ASP A 37 -10.20 -20.20 -28.77
N VAL A 38 -11.22 -20.75 -28.10
CA VAL A 38 -11.20 -21.02 -26.65
C VAL A 38 -10.01 -21.88 -26.23
N LYS A 39 -9.61 -22.88 -27.04
CA LYS A 39 -8.50 -23.78 -26.72
C LYS A 39 -7.17 -23.04 -26.77
N SER A 40 -6.99 -22.18 -27.77
CA SER A 40 -5.81 -21.30 -27.88
C SER A 40 -5.75 -20.30 -26.72
N LEU A 41 -6.90 -19.75 -26.29
CA LEU A 41 -6.98 -18.83 -25.14
C LEU A 41 -6.51 -19.46 -23.83
N LEU A 42 -6.92 -20.71 -23.58
CA LEU A 42 -6.50 -21.48 -22.39
C LEU A 42 -4.99 -21.72 -22.35
N GLN A 43 -4.31 -21.77 -23.50
CA GLN A 43 -2.86 -21.91 -23.56
C GLN A 43 -2.13 -20.59 -23.38
N ILE A 44 -2.65 -19.48 -23.93
CA ILE A 44 -1.91 -18.21 -23.96
C ILE A 44 -2.07 -17.39 -22.69
N ARG A 45 -3.26 -17.38 -22.05
CA ARG A 45 -3.48 -16.60 -20.83
C ARG A 45 -2.46 -16.92 -19.74
N PRO A 46 -2.21 -18.21 -19.38
CA PRO A 46 -1.20 -18.53 -18.37
C PRO A 46 0.20 -18.00 -18.73
N HIS A 47 0.57 -18.03 -20.01
CA HIS A 47 1.87 -17.54 -20.48
C HIS A 47 1.98 -16.02 -20.31
N LEU A 48 0.94 -15.28 -20.69
CA LEU A 48 0.87 -13.82 -20.51
C LEU A 48 0.84 -13.43 -19.03
N LYS A 49 0.14 -14.19 -18.17
CA LYS A 49 0.16 -13.99 -16.71
C LYS A 49 1.57 -14.09 -16.16
N THR A 50 2.28 -15.18 -16.49
CA THR A 50 3.67 -15.39 -16.04
C THR A 50 4.59 -14.26 -16.53
N LEU A 51 4.48 -13.88 -17.80
CA LEU A 51 5.23 -12.76 -18.38
C LEU A 51 4.98 -11.46 -17.61
N LEU A 52 3.72 -11.06 -17.45
CA LEU A 52 3.35 -9.81 -16.77
C LEU A 52 3.83 -9.82 -15.31
N ARG A 53 3.65 -10.93 -14.60
CA ARG A 53 4.14 -11.09 -13.22
C ARG A 53 5.66 -10.92 -13.16
N SER A 54 6.42 -11.58 -14.04
CA SER A 54 7.89 -11.47 -14.02
C SER A 54 8.40 -10.08 -14.37
N GLU A 55 7.82 -9.46 -15.40
CA GLU A 55 8.27 -8.15 -15.89
C GLU A 55 7.91 -7.02 -14.90
N SER A 56 6.71 -7.09 -14.31
CA SER A 56 6.22 -6.06 -13.39
C SER A 56 7.12 -5.85 -12.16
N VAL A 57 7.71 -6.92 -11.61
CA VAL A 57 8.60 -6.83 -10.43
C VAL A 57 9.81 -5.95 -10.74
N GLY A 58 10.46 -6.15 -11.89
CA GLY A 58 11.61 -5.36 -12.29
C GLY A 58 11.25 -3.89 -12.49
N PHE A 59 10.12 -3.60 -13.13
CA PHE A 59 9.70 -2.22 -13.36
C PHE A 59 9.33 -1.50 -12.07
N PHE A 60 8.67 -2.16 -11.12
CA PHE A 60 8.34 -1.51 -9.84
C PHE A 60 9.57 -1.19 -9.00
N GLN A 61 10.65 -1.98 -9.12
CA GLN A 61 11.93 -1.66 -8.51
C GLN A 61 12.59 -0.46 -9.20
N GLU A 62 12.60 -0.43 -10.53
CA GLU A 62 13.18 0.65 -11.32
C GLU A 62 12.51 2.01 -11.07
N ILE A 63 11.18 2.02 -10.94
CA ILE A 63 10.43 3.26 -10.75
C ILE A 63 10.32 3.68 -9.28
N ALA A 64 10.96 2.97 -8.34
CA ALA A 64 10.84 3.22 -6.90
C ALA A 64 11.22 4.67 -6.51
N GLU A 65 12.14 5.29 -7.23
CA GLU A 65 12.62 6.66 -7.00
C GLU A 65 11.97 7.70 -7.93
N LYS A 66 11.07 7.29 -8.83
CA LYS A 66 10.37 8.19 -9.76
C LYS A 66 9.24 8.97 -9.07
N SER A 67 8.69 9.95 -9.78
CA SER A 67 7.55 10.75 -9.32
C SER A 67 6.32 9.88 -9.02
N VAL A 68 5.42 10.40 -8.17
CA VAL A 68 4.17 9.73 -7.82
C VAL A 68 3.30 9.52 -9.06
N GLU A 69 3.18 10.54 -9.90
CA GLU A 69 2.47 10.46 -11.19
C GLU A 69 3.00 9.32 -12.07
N HIS A 70 4.34 9.23 -12.23
CA HIS A 70 4.93 8.16 -13.03
C HIS A 70 4.65 6.78 -12.46
N LYS A 71 4.74 6.61 -11.14
CA LYS A 71 4.39 5.36 -10.46
C LYS A 71 2.93 4.96 -10.68
N LEU A 72 2.01 5.93 -10.59
CA LEU A 72 0.58 5.69 -10.79
C LEU A 72 0.27 5.31 -12.23
N ASN A 73 0.89 5.97 -13.22
CA ASN A 73 0.72 5.61 -14.63
C ASN A 73 1.17 4.17 -14.91
N VAL A 74 2.30 3.74 -14.34
CA VAL A 74 2.77 2.35 -14.48
C VAL A 74 1.85 1.36 -13.76
N LEU A 75 1.42 1.68 -12.54
CA LEU A 75 0.46 0.87 -11.78
C LEU A 75 -0.85 0.69 -12.55
N GLU A 76 -1.42 1.77 -13.09
CA GLU A 76 -2.65 1.74 -13.86
C GLU A 76 -2.53 0.85 -15.09
N PHE A 77 -1.43 0.98 -15.84
CA PHE A 77 -1.15 0.10 -16.97
C PHE A 77 -1.15 -1.37 -16.57
N PHE A 78 -0.45 -1.74 -15.49
CA PHE A 78 -0.36 -3.14 -15.06
C PHE A 78 -1.67 -3.66 -14.47
N VAL A 79 -2.43 -2.84 -13.73
CA VAL A 79 -3.79 -3.19 -13.27
C VAL A 79 -4.65 -3.60 -14.46
N ARG A 80 -4.65 -2.80 -15.52
CA ARG A 80 -5.43 -3.08 -16.72
C ARG A 80 -4.91 -4.29 -17.49
N ALA A 81 -3.59 -4.44 -17.62
CA ALA A 81 -2.98 -5.61 -18.24
C ALA A 81 -3.34 -6.91 -17.50
N PHE A 82 -3.29 -6.93 -16.16
CA PHE A 82 -3.68 -8.07 -15.35
C PHE A 82 -5.18 -8.37 -15.44
N ALA A 83 -6.03 -7.34 -15.48
CA ALA A 83 -7.46 -7.52 -15.72
C ALA A 83 -7.73 -8.20 -17.07
N LEU A 84 -7.05 -7.77 -18.14
CA LEU A 84 -7.19 -8.36 -19.49
C LEU A 84 -6.82 -9.85 -19.53
N VAL A 85 -5.76 -10.26 -18.84
CA VAL A 85 -5.36 -11.67 -18.78
C VAL A 85 -6.10 -12.49 -17.71
N ALA A 86 -7.10 -11.90 -17.04
CA ALA A 86 -7.85 -12.48 -15.94
C ALA A 86 -6.96 -12.94 -14.77
N ASP A 87 -5.94 -12.14 -14.44
CA ASP A 87 -5.11 -12.30 -13.24
C ASP A 87 -5.64 -11.41 -12.11
N VAL A 88 -6.71 -11.88 -11.48
CA VAL A 88 -7.45 -11.14 -10.46
C VAL A 88 -6.56 -10.79 -9.27
N GLU A 89 -5.72 -11.72 -8.85
CA GLU A 89 -4.81 -11.56 -7.71
C GLU A 89 -3.84 -10.40 -7.92
N SER A 90 -3.11 -10.41 -9.04
CA SER A 90 -2.15 -9.33 -9.35
C SER A 90 -2.86 -8.01 -9.63
N CYS A 91 -4.05 -8.04 -10.24
CA CYS A 91 -4.89 -6.87 -10.44
C CYS A 91 -5.27 -6.20 -9.10
N LEU A 92 -5.84 -6.97 -8.17
CA LEU A 92 -6.25 -6.46 -6.85
C LEU A 92 -5.07 -6.00 -6.02
N ALA A 93 -3.94 -6.72 -6.06
CA ALA A 93 -2.71 -6.32 -5.38
C ALA A 93 -2.25 -4.92 -5.82
N LEU A 94 -2.19 -4.68 -7.14
CA LEU A 94 -1.73 -3.39 -7.66
C LEU A 94 -2.76 -2.27 -7.49
N ARG A 95 -4.07 -2.56 -7.58
CA ARG A 95 -5.11 -1.59 -7.25
C ARG A 95 -4.97 -1.13 -5.80
N TYR A 96 -4.76 -2.06 -4.88
CA TYR A 96 -4.52 -1.74 -3.48
C TYR A 96 -3.29 -0.86 -3.29
N GLU A 97 -2.14 -1.22 -3.90
CA GLU A 97 -0.92 -0.42 -3.81
C GLU A 97 -1.08 0.99 -4.40
N ALA A 98 -1.83 1.13 -5.50
CA ALA A 98 -2.13 2.43 -6.10
C ALA A 98 -2.96 3.32 -5.17
N LEU A 99 -4.00 2.76 -4.54
CA LEU A 99 -4.82 3.48 -3.57
C LEU A 99 -4.00 3.90 -2.35
N ILE A 100 -3.15 3.01 -1.81
CA ILE A 100 -2.26 3.33 -0.69
C ILE A 100 -1.21 4.39 -1.07
N LEU A 101 -0.63 4.32 -2.26
CA LEU A 101 0.34 5.31 -2.73
C LEU A 101 -0.29 6.71 -2.79
N ARG A 102 -1.52 6.78 -3.33
CA ARG A 102 -2.33 8.00 -3.39
C ARG A 102 -2.65 8.55 -2.01
N GLU A 103 -3.17 7.72 -1.10
CA GLU A 103 -3.50 8.09 0.29
C GLU A 103 -2.28 8.67 1.03
N ARG A 104 -1.09 8.09 0.84
CA ARG A 104 0.14 8.57 1.48
C ARG A 104 0.60 9.93 0.97
N LYS A 105 0.23 10.27 -0.27
CA LYS A 105 0.70 11.46 -0.97
C LYS A 105 -0.35 12.56 -1.05
N SER A 106 -1.60 12.27 -0.68
CA SER A 106 -2.67 13.25 -0.61
C SER A 106 -2.45 14.35 0.43
N VAL A 107 -1.55 14.15 1.40
CA VAL A 107 -1.13 15.21 2.35
C VAL A 107 -0.39 16.34 1.63
N ASP A 108 0.41 16.00 0.62
CA ASP A 108 1.19 16.96 -0.16
C ASP A 108 0.38 17.48 -1.38
N GLU A 109 -0.51 16.63 -1.92
CA GLU A 109 -1.19 16.86 -3.19
C GLU A 109 -2.68 16.42 -3.14
N ASN A 110 -3.59 17.37 -2.92
CA ASN A 110 -5.02 17.07 -2.72
C ASN A 110 -5.68 16.28 -3.85
N TRP A 111 -5.21 16.42 -5.10
CA TRP A 111 -5.76 15.68 -6.24
C TRP A 111 -5.53 14.16 -6.15
N LEU A 112 -4.58 13.72 -5.31
CA LEU A 112 -4.34 12.31 -5.02
C LEU A 112 -5.30 11.72 -3.99
N GLN A 113 -6.12 12.55 -3.32
CA GLN A 113 -7.05 12.07 -2.29
C GLN A 113 -7.90 10.91 -2.83
N VAL A 114 -7.94 9.83 -2.06
CA VAL A 114 -8.76 8.65 -2.38
C VAL A 114 -10.13 8.85 -1.73
N SER A 115 -11.18 8.68 -2.52
CA SER A 115 -12.54 8.77 -2.03
C SER A 115 -12.96 7.48 -1.31
N TYR A 116 -13.95 7.59 -0.42
CA TYR A 116 -14.53 6.39 0.22
C TYR A 116 -15.14 5.44 -0.81
N HIS A 117 -15.67 5.96 -1.93
CA HIS A 117 -16.22 5.16 -3.03
C HIS A 117 -15.17 4.28 -3.69
N GLU A 118 -13.97 4.80 -3.91
CA GLU A 118 -12.87 4.02 -4.50
C GLU A 118 -12.47 2.85 -3.60
N TRP A 119 -12.33 3.12 -2.29
CA TRP A 119 -12.05 2.08 -1.30
C TRP A 119 -13.18 1.07 -1.16
N PHE A 120 -14.43 1.52 -1.20
CA PHE A 120 -15.59 0.65 -1.07
C PHE A 120 -15.79 -0.24 -2.30
N ASN A 121 -15.61 0.30 -3.51
CA ASN A 121 -15.63 -0.49 -4.75
C ASN A 121 -14.50 -1.52 -4.75
N PHE A 122 -13.29 -1.13 -4.35
CA PHE A 122 -12.19 -2.07 -4.17
C PHE A 122 -12.54 -3.20 -3.19
N ALA A 123 -13.19 -2.87 -2.06
CA ALA A 123 -13.62 -3.87 -1.09
C ALA A 123 -14.69 -4.82 -1.66
N LYS A 124 -15.68 -4.31 -2.40
CA LYS A 124 -16.70 -5.13 -3.08
C LYS A 124 -16.04 -6.12 -4.04
N ASP A 125 -15.21 -5.60 -4.95
CA ASP A 125 -14.47 -6.41 -5.93
C ASP A 125 -13.64 -7.49 -5.21
N SER A 126 -13.03 -7.16 -4.07
CA SER A 126 -12.22 -8.10 -3.30
C SER A 126 -13.05 -9.21 -2.64
N VAL A 127 -14.25 -8.90 -2.14
CA VAL A 127 -15.17 -9.94 -1.60
C VAL A 127 -15.66 -10.85 -2.73
N GLU A 128 -16.08 -10.28 -3.85
CA GLU A 128 -16.57 -11.04 -5.02
C GLU A 128 -15.53 -12.00 -5.58
N ASN A 129 -14.25 -11.70 -5.37
CA ASN A 129 -13.13 -12.52 -5.81
C ASN A 129 -12.46 -13.32 -4.68
N GLU A 130 -13.14 -13.49 -3.53
CA GLU A 130 -12.70 -14.31 -2.39
C GLU A 130 -11.44 -13.81 -1.65
N PHE A 131 -11.00 -12.58 -1.92
CA PHE A 131 -9.88 -11.92 -1.23
C PHE A 131 -10.36 -11.17 0.02
N HIS A 132 -10.98 -11.90 0.94
CA HIS A 132 -11.68 -11.33 2.08
C HIS A 132 -10.79 -10.49 3.02
N TYR A 133 -9.52 -10.87 3.22
CA TYR A 133 -8.60 -10.11 4.08
C TYR A 133 -8.34 -8.70 3.56
N ILE A 134 -8.08 -8.55 2.26
CA ILE A 134 -7.83 -7.23 1.68
C ILE A 134 -9.13 -6.43 1.54
N ALA A 135 -10.27 -7.11 1.39
CA ALA A 135 -11.58 -6.48 1.44
C ALA A 135 -11.86 -5.79 2.79
N VAL A 136 -11.49 -6.43 3.91
CA VAL A 136 -11.59 -5.83 5.25
C VAL A 136 -10.77 -4.53 5.31
N LYS A 137 -9.53 -4.54 4.80
CA LYS A 137 -8.68 -3.34 4.75
C LYS A 137 -9.28 -2.25 3.87
N GLY A 138 -9.88 -2.61 2.73
CA GLY A 138 -10.63 -1.67 1.89
C GLY A 138 -11.78 -1.01 2.63
N CYS A 139 -12.57 -1.78 3.39
CA CYS A 139 -13.67 -1.23 4.21
C CYS A 139 -13.16 -0.30 5.32
N GLU A 140 -12.04 -0.63 5.98
CA GLU A 140 -11.43 0.22 7.01
C GLU A 140 -10.97 1.57 6.45
N ASN A 141 -10.34 1.56 5.27
CA ASN A 141 -9.93 2.78 4.60
C ASN A 141 -11.15 3.61 4.15
N ALA A 142 -12.19 2.98 3.60
CA ALA A 142 -13.42 3.68 3.21
C ALA A 142 -14.08 4.40 4.40
N LEU A 143 -14.17 3.74 5.56
CA LEU A 143 -14.69 4.35 6.79
C LEU A 143 -13.80 5.51 7.27
N SER A 144 -12.48 5.37 7.15
CA SER A 144 -11.53 6.42 7.52
C SER A 144 -11.68 7.67 6.65
N CYS A 145 -11.93 7.51 5.33
CA CYS A 145 -12.21 8.64 4.44
C CYS A 145 -13.49 9.40 4.82
N ILE A 146 -14.56 8.70 5.23
CA ILE A 146 -15.81 9.34 5.67
C ILE A 146 -15.58 10.14 6.95
N GLN A 147 -14.84 9.57 7.92
CA GLN A 147 -14.51 10.24 9.17
C GLN A 147 -13.66 11.50 8.94
N ALA A 148 -12.66 11.43 8.06
CA ALA A 148 -11.78 12.54 7.76
C ALA A 148 -12.51 13.74 7.10
N ASN A 149 -13.54 13.47 6.30
CA ASN A 149 -14.29 14.50 5.58
C ASN A 149 -15.42 15.15 6.41
N ASN A 150 -15.68 14.70 7.64
CA ASN A 150 -16.79 15.17 8.50
C ASN A 150 -18.18 15.16 7.82
N VAL A 151 -18.37 14.39 6.74
CA VAL A 151 -19.65 14.29 6.05
C VAL A 151 -20.42 13.09 6.58
N VAL A 152 -21.63 13.34 7.10
CA VAL A 152 -22.51 12.28 7.60
C VAL A 152 -23.19 11.59 6.42
N HIS A 153 -22.56 10.53 5.90
CA HIS A 153 -23.17 9.61 4.97
C HIS A 153 -23.64 8.35 5.70
N ALA A 154 -24.66 8.48 6.56
CA ALA A 154 -25.16 7.36 7.39
C ALA A 154 -25.34 6.09 6.55
N GLY A 155 -26.14 6.15 5.47
CA GLY A 155 -26.39 5.00 4.60
C GLY A 155 -25.14 4.35 4.00
N ALA A 156 -24.11 5.14 3.66
CA ALA A 156 -22.85 4.61 3.16
C ALA A 156 -22.04 3.93 4.28
N VAL A 157 -22.04 4.50 5.49
CA VAL A 157 -21.38 3.91 6.67
C VAL A 157 -22.01 2.56 7.01
N GLU A 158 -23.33 2.45 7.01
CA GLU A 158 -24.00 1.17 7.25
C GLU A 158 -23.69 0.14 6.15
N GLU A 159 -23.63 0.56 4.89
CA GLU A 159 -23.28 -0.33 3.78
C GLU A 159 -21.85 -0.88 3.89
N ILE A 160 -20.89 0.00 4.21
CA ILE A 160 -19.48 -0.38 4.37
C ILE A 160 -19.31 -1.32 5.57
N LYS A 161 -19.97 -1.03 6.69
CA LYS A 161 -19.94 -1.91 7.88
C LYS A 161 -20.49 -3.29 7.56
N ARG A 162 -21.64 -3.38 6.89
CA ARG A 162 -22.24 -4.65 6.48
C ARG A 162 -21.29 -5.47 5.61
N LEU A 163 -20.64 -4.85 4.62
CA LEU A 163 -19.66 -5.54 3.77
C LEU A 163 -18.44 -6.00 4.58
N LYS A 164 -17.96 -5.17 5.51
CA LYS A 164 -16.86 -5.53 6.43
C LYS A 164 -17.22 -6.75 7.27
N ASP A 165 -18.41 -6.79 7.86
CA ASP A 165 -18.87 -7.90 8.70
C ASP A 165 -18.95 -9.20 7.91
N VAL A 166 -19.44 -9.14 6.66
CA VAL A 166 -19.41 -10.28 5.72
C VAL A 166 -17.98 -10.75 5.48
N ALA A 167 -17.07 -9.84 5.11
CA ALA A 167 -15.68 -10.18 4.85
C ALA A 167 -14.96 -10.78 6.07
N VAL A 168 -15.18 -10.22 7.28
CA VAL A 168 -14.62 -10.75 8.54
C VAL A 168 -15.15 -12.15 8.85
N THR A 169 -16.46 -12.38 8.63
CA THR A 169 -17.08 -13.70 8.82
C THR A 169 -16.46 -14.73 7.88
N LEU A 170 -16.24 -14.36 6.62
CA LEU A 170 -15.61 -15.22 5.62
C LEU A 170 -14.14 -15.52 5.97
N VAL A 171 -13.36 -14.51 6.38
CA VAL A 171 -11.98 -14.72 6.89
C VAL A 171 -11.97 -15.72 8.06
N SER A 172 -12.93 -15.60 8.98
CA SER A 172 -13.01 -16.46 10.17
C SER A 172 -13.46 -17.90 9.85
N SER A 173 -14.29 -18.05 8.81
CA SER A 173 -14.81 -19.36 8.36
C SER A 173 -13.77 -20.15 7.55
N HIS A 174 -12.83 -19.47 6.90
CA HIS A 174 -11.76 -20.08 6.10
C HIS A 174 -10.51 -20.47 6.94
N SER A 175 -10.69 -21.00 8.16
CA SER A 175 -9.58 -21.43 9.04
C SER A 175 -8.76 -22.63 8.55
N GLY A 176 -8.82 -22.97 7.26
CA GLY A 176 -7.99 -23.98 6.60
C GLY A 176 -7.31 -23.38 5.37
N VAL A 177 -6.09 -22.88 5.57
CA VAL A 177 -5.18 -22.28 4.57
C VAL A 177 -5.64 -20.91 4.05
N PRO A 178 -4.91 -19.83 4.33
CA PRO A 178 -5.14 -18.57 3.65
C PRO A 178 -4.94 -18.78 2.14
N LEU A 179 -5.97 -18.54 1.33
CA LEU A 179 -5.82 -18.24 -0.10
C LEU A 179 -5.12 -16.87 -0.31
N CYS A 180 -4.31 -16.43 0.65
CA CYS A 180 -3.28 -15.42 0.41
C CYS A 180 -2.14 -16.13 -0.31
N SER A 181 -2.16 -16.01 -1.63
CA SER A 181 -0.99 -16.23 -2.46
C SER A 181 0.23 -15.45 -1.91
N PRO A 182 1.46 -15.90 -2.21
CA PRO A 182 2.68 -15.27 -1.70
C PRO A 182 2.80 -13.76 -2.01
N LEU A 183 2.19 -13.27 -3.09
CA LEU A 183 2.25 -11.86 -3.49
C LEU A 183 1.40 -10.98 -2.56
N LEU A 184 0.15 -11.38 -2.29
CA LEU A 184 -0.72 -10.69 -1.34
C LEU A 184 -0.25 -10.90 0.10
N ALA A 185 0.35 -12.06 0.41
CA ALA A 185 1.01 -12.29 1.70
C ALA A 185 2.22 -11.36 1.89
N GLN A 186 3.04 -11.14 0.86
CA GLN A 186 4.14 -10.17 0.90
C GLN A 186 3.63 -8.74 1.02
N THR A 187 2.57 -8.35 0.30
CA THR A 187 1.90 -7.05 0.52
C THR A 187 1.38 -6.94 1.95
N ALA A 188 0.73 -7.98 2.49
CA ALA A 188 0.23 -8.01 3.87
C ALA A 188 1.35 -8.00 4.92
N GLU A 189 2.49 -8.64 4.68
CA GLU A 189 3.66 -8.59 5.57
C GLU A 189 4.35 -7.23 5.50
N GLN A 190 4.44 -6.63 4.31
CA GLN A 190 4.87 -5.24 4.17
C GLN A 190 3.89 -4.30 4.88
N LEU A 191 2.59 -4.58 4.86
CA LEU A 191 1.59 -3.85 5.65
C LEU A 191 1.83 -4.01 7.14
N LYS A 192 2.02 -5.22 7.68
CA LYS A 192 2.34 -5.41 9.11
C LYS A 192 3.61 -4.66 9.52
N LYS A 193 4.67 -4.72 8.70
CA LYS A 193 5.92 -3.98 8.95
C LYS A 193 5.71 -2.46 8.88
N LYS A 194 4.86 -1.98 7.97
CA LYS A 194 4.53 -0.56 7.79
C LYS A 194 3.51 -0.04 8.81
N GLU A 195 2.60 -0.87 9.32
CA GLU A 195 1.64 -0.57 10.39
C GLU A 195 2.39 -0.46 11.73
N ILE A 196 3.36 -1.36 11.99
CA ILE A 196 4.30 -1.21 13.12
C ILE A 196 5.16 0.06 12.98
N GLN A 197 5.58 0.44 11.77
CA GLN A 197 6.31 1.70 11.54
C GLN A 197 5.41 2.94 11.67
N LEU A 198 4.16 2.86 11.21
CA LEU A 198 3.17 3.93 11.28
C LEU A 198 2.69 4.11 12.72
N ASP A 199 2.53 3.05 13.50
CA ASP A 199 2.29 3.10 14.94
C ASP A 199 3.50 3.62 15.70
N LYS A 200 4.73 3.30 15.25
CA LYS A 200 5.95 3.97 15.73
C LYS A 200 5.91 5.48 15.44
N MET A 201 5.48 5.88 14.25
CA MET A 201 5.36 7.28 13.83
C MET A 201 4.18 8.03 14.49
N LYS A 202 3.06 7.35 14.75
CA LYS A 202 1.88 7.89 15.45
C LYS A 202 2.11 7.95 16.97
N SER A 203 2.92 7.04 17.52
CA SER A 203 3.45 7.15 18.89
C SER A 203 4.51 8.26 19.02
N SER A 204 5.11 8.69 17.90
CA SER A 204 5.94 9.88 17.85
C SER A 204 5.11 11.10 17.46
N VAL A 205 4.29 11.57 18.40
CA VAL A 205 4.09 13.02 18.54
C VAL A 205 5.49 13.66 18.56
N PRO A 206 5.76 14.75 17.81
CA PRO A 206 7.04 15.43 17.89
C PRO A 206 7.12 16.21 19.21
N THR A 207 7.25 15.50 20.34
CA THR A 207 8.02 16.04 21.44
C THR A 207 9.46 15.87 21.04
N ALA A 208 10.10 17.00 20.71
CA ALA A 208 11.52 17.18 20.41
C ALA A 208 12.34 15.97 20.86
N SER A 209 13.00 15.30 19.91
CA SER A 209 13.90 14.19 20.20
C SER A 209 14.94 14.66 21.22
N ARG A 210 14.65 14.38 22.49
CA ARG A 210 15.58 14.64 23.57
C ARG A 210 16.60 13.54 23.42
N CYS A 211 17.62 13.82 22.62
CA CYS A 211 18.81 12.98 22.50
C CYS A 211 19.18 12.54 23.91
N VAL A 212 19.07 11.23 24.20
CA VAL A 212 19.18 10.68 25.55
C VAL A 212 20.53 11.09 26.18
N ALA A 213 21.57 11.18 25.36
CA ALA A 213 22.87 11.73 25.72
C ALA A 213 22.81 13.22 26.18
N SER A 214 22.04 14.06 25.49
CA SER A 214 21.83 15.47 25.87
C SER A 214 21.01 15.64 27.15
N SER A 215 20.09 14.71 27.45
CA SER A 215 19.33 14.72 28.71
C SER A 215 20.21 14.36 29.91
N MET A 216 21.01 13.30 29.79
CA MET A 216 21.94 12.86 30.84
C MET A 216 23.05 13.91 31.10
N PHE A 217 23.53 14.59 30.05
CA PHE A 217 24.51 15.66 30.20
C PHE A 217 23.92 16.88 30.95
N ARG A 218 22.70 17.31 30.60
CA ARG A 218 22.02 18.42 31.29
C ARG A 218 21.68 18.10 32.74
N ASP A 219 21.28 16.87 33.03
CA ASP A 219 21.01 16.42 34.41
C ASP A 219 22.31 16.31 35.21
N GLY A 220 23.42 15.89 34.58
CA GLY A 220 24.76 15.94 35.16
C GLY A 220 25.17 17.36 35.57
N ILE A 221 24.96 18.34 34.69
CA ILE A 221 25.23 19.75 34.99
C ILE A 221 24.34 20.28 36.11
N LYS A 222 23.03 20.00 36.08
CA LYS A 222 22.10 20.41 37.16
C LYS A 222 22.49 19.81 38.50
N LYS A 223 22.83 18.52 38.56
CA LYS A 223 23.25 17.85 39.79
C LYS A 223 24.61 18.34 40.30
N ARG A 224 25.49 18.81 39.41
CA ARG A 224 26.76 19.47 39.79
C ARG A 224 26.53 20.89 40.31
N ASN A 225 25.65 21.66 39.69
CA ASN A 225 25.33 23.02 40.11
C ASN A 225 24.57 23.05 41.45
N MET A 226 23.63 22.12 41.69
CA MET A 226 22.99 21.98 43.01
C MET A 226 24.00 21.65 44.10
N ARG A 227 24.97 20.77 43.84
CA ARG A 227 26.02 20.45 44.82
C ARG A 227 26.86 21.68 45.16
N LYS A 228 27.30 22.45 44.15
CA LYS A 228 28.01 23.71 44.36
C LYS A 228 27.18 24.75 45.11
N LEU A 229 25.88 24.84 44.81
CA LEU A 229 24.98 25.76 45.51
C LEU A 229 24.85 25.40 46.98
N HIS A 230 24.68 24.12 47.31
CA HIS A 230 24.63 23.68 48.70
C HIS A 230 25.96 23.85 49.44
N GLU A 231 27.11 23.65 48.78
CA GLU A 231 28.42 23.98 49.36
C GLU A 231 28.55 25.47 49.67
N LEU A 232 28.16 26.34 48.73
CA LEU A 232 28.20 27.80 48.93
C LEU A 232 27.24 28.24 50.05
N GLN A 233 26.04 27.64 50.12
CA GLN A 233 25.08 27.92 51.20
C GLN A 233 25.58 27.45 52.57
N ARG A 234 26.27 26.29 52.64
CA ARG A 234 26.91 25.83 53.87
C ARG A 234 28.07 26.74 54.30
N LEU A 235 28.85 27.24 53.35
CA LEU A 235 29.92 28.20 53.61
C LEU A 235 29.37 29.56 54.07
N GLN A 236 28.22 30.00 53.54
CA GLN A 236 27.53 31.21 54.01
C GLN A 236 26.89 31.04 55.40
N GLN A 237 26.38 29.85 55.73
CA GLN A 237 25.86 29.57 57.07
C GLN A 237 26.97 29.48 58.13
N ASN A 238 28.16 28.97 57.77
CA ASN A 238 29.31 28.95 58.67
C ASN A 238 29.97 30.33 58.89
N ASN A 239 29.75 31.30 57.99
CA ASN A 239 30.26 32.66 58.14
C ASN A 239 29.32 33.62 58.89
N ASN A 240 28.08 33.21 59.18
CA ASN A 240 27.09 34.02 59.90
C ASN A 240 26.80 33.50 61.32
N GLY A 241 27.67 32.64 61.87
CA GLY A 241 27.55 32.05 63.20
C GLY A 241 28.78 32.25 64.09
N GLY A 242 29.56 33.31 63.86
CA GLY A 242 30.68 33.74 64.71
C GLY A 242 30.47 35.15 65.22
#